data_AF-A0A662X053-F1
#
_entry.id   AF-A0A662X053-F1
#
_cell.length_a   1.000
_cell.length_b   1.000
_cell.length_c   1.000
_cell.angle_alpha   90.00
_cell.angle_beta   90.00
_cell.angle_gamma   90.00
#
_symmetry.space_group_name_H-M   'P 1'
#
loop_
_entity.id
_entity.type
_entity.pdbx_description
1 polymer ?
#
loop_
_entity_poly.entity_id
_entity_poly.type
_entity_poly.pdbx_seq_one_letter_code
_entity_poly.pdbx_strand_id
1 'polypeptide(L)'
;MIDTTLPLPSLLEAFDARLARLEAHLGVEGVSVSDADSVELAPQLQAYDEYVTQYSPPFLIAREKLGEGTRKLGEVTEKAFAAQRAFLLMASQCKKPATLKSEHLRDLQACIGEANTLRDNRSEFANHQKC
;
A
#
# COMPACT_ATOMS: atom_id res chain seq x y z
N MET A 1 3.31 45.07 30.14
CA MET A 1 2.58 44.22 29.17
C MET A 1 3.48 44.06 27.98
N ILE A 2 4.05 42.86 27.77
CA ILE A 2 4.93 42.59 26.63
C ILE A 2 4.06 41.87 25.60
N ASP A 3 3.93 42.47 24.44
CA ASP A 3 3.12 42.00 23.32
C ASP A 3 3.78 40.76 22.71
N THR A 4 3.27 39.57 23.03
CA THR A 4 3.84 38.27 22.62
C THR A 4 3.17 37.73 21.35
N THR A 5 2.94 38.59 20.35
CA THR A 5 2.50 38.12 19.03
C THR A 5 3.61 38.36 18.03
N LEU A 6 4.42 37.32 17.79
CA LEU A 6 5.38 37.35 16.68
C LEU A 6 4.60 37.59 15.38
N PRO A 7 5.06 38.49 14.50
CA PRO A 7 4.35 38.80 13.27
C PRO A 7 4.30 37.54 12.42
N LEU A 8 3.12 37.24 11.85
CA LEU A 8 2.83 36.04 11.06
C LEU A 8 3.91 35.70 10.00
N PRO A 9 4.54 36.67 9.32
CA PRO A 9 5.67 36.41 8.41
C PRO A 9 6.88 35.75 9.07
N SER A 10 7.25 36.16 10.29
CA SER A 10 8.39 35.59 11.02
C SER A 10 8.15 34.14 11.43
N LEU A 11 6.89 33.77 11.66
CA LEU A 11 6.52 32.40 11.98
C LEU A 11 6.59 31.51 10.74
N LEU A 12 6.18 32.02 9.59
CA LEU A 12 6.31 31.33 8.30
C LEU A 12 7.78 31.08 7.94
N GLU A 13 8.64 32.10 8.04
CA GLU A 13 10.09 31.92 7.83
C GLU A 13 10.70 30.88 8.78
N ALA A 14 10.26 30.87 10.05
CA ALA A 14 10.71 29.88 11.03
C ALA A 14 10.25 28.46 10.67
N PHE A 15 9.04 28.30 10.13
CA PHE A 15 8.55 27.03 9.61
C PHE A 15 9.33 26.58 8.38
N ASP A 16 9.54 27.45 7.40
CA ASP A 16 10.29 27.16 6.18
C ASP A 16 11.72 26.74 6.49
N ALA A 17 12.41 27.47 7.37
CA ALA A 17 13.76 27.13 7.79
C ALA A 17 13.82 25.78 8.53
N ARG A 18 12.77 25.40 9.25
CA ARG A 18 12.70 24.12 9.97
C ARG A 18 12.36 22.97 9.02
N LEU A 19 11.47 23.19 8.06
CA LEU A 19 11.15 22.26 7.00
C LEU A 19 12.38 21.98 6.14
N ALA A 20 13.09 23.00 5.67
CA ALA A 20 14.32 22.85 4.89
C ALA A 20 15.39 22.01 5.61
N ARG A 21 15.55 22.19 6.93
CA ARG A 21 16.46 21.36 7.73
C ARG A 21 16.00 19.90 7.83
N LEU A 22 14.70 19.66 7.96
CA LEU A 22 14.14 18.30 8.02
C LEU A 22 14.24 17.61 6.66
N GLU A 23 13.93 18.32 5.58
CA GLU A 23 14.06 17.88 4.19
C GLU A 23 15.50 17.50 3.86
N ALA A 24 16.47 18.36 4.20
CA ALA A 24 17.89 18.06 4.04
C ALA A 24 18.33 16.84 4.87
N HIS A 25 17.82 16.69 6.10
CA HIS A 25 18.12 15.54 6.96
C HIS A 25 17.52 14.24 6.42
N LEU A 26 16.33 14.31 5.82
CA LEU A 26 15.62 13.16 5.26
C LEU A 26 16.08 12.85 3.84
N GLY A 27 16.77 13.76 3.15
CA GLY A 27 17.17 13.63 1.74
C GLY A 27 15.97 13.79 0.80
N VAL A 28 14.99 14.59 1.19
CA VAL A 28 13.80 14.93 0.40
C VAL A 28 14.00 16.36 -0.08
N GLU A 29 14.61 16.56 -1.25
CA GLU A 29 14.69 17.91 -1.84
C GLU A 29 13.35 18.28 -2.49
N GLY A 30 12.69 19.29 -1.92
CA GLY A 30 11.71 20.19 -2.55
C GLY A 30 10.74 19.58 -3.56
N VAL A 31 9.61 19.03 -3.09
CA VAL A 31 8.41 18.92 -3.93
C VAL A 31 7.77 20.30 -3.99
N SER A 32 7.95 21.00 -5.11
CA SER A 32 7.18 22.21 -5.42
C SER A 32 5.70 21.87 -5.42
N VAL A 33 4.96 22.43 -4.47
CA VAL A 33 3.50 22.29 -4.38
C VAL A 33 2.88 23.18 -5.47
N SER A 34 2.81 22.66 -6.68
CA SER A 34 1.98 23.21 -7.75
C SER A 34 0.92 22.18 -8.14
N ASP A 35 -0.32 22.59 -7.91
CA ASP A 35 -1.60 21.98 -8.29
C ASP A 35 -2.07 20.71 -7.57
N ALA A 36 -3.37 20.74 -7.32
CA ALA A 36 -4.12 19.78 -6.55
C ALA A 36 -4.34 18.45 -7.30
N ASP A 37 -4.22 17.37 -6.53
CA ASP A 37 -4.99 16.13 -6.62
C ASP A 37 -4.62 15.06 -7.66
N SER A 38 -3.34 14.99 -8.03
CA SER A 38 -2.75 13.72 -8.48
C SER A 38 -1.43 13.53 -7.77
N VAL A 39 -1.44 12.83 -6.63
CA VAL A 39 -0.19 12.33 -6.04
C VAL A 39 0.44 11.43 -7.08
N GLU A 40 1.51 11.92 -7.72
CA GLU A 40 2.24 11.19 -8.74
C GLU A 40 2.76 9.89 -8.10
N LEU A 41 2.11 8.77 -8.45
CA LEU A 41 2.47 7.47 -7.91
C LEU A 41 3.86 7.11 -8.41
N ALA A 42 4.69 6.54 -7.52
CA ALA A 42 5.99 6.02 -7.90
C ALA A 42 5.86 5.06 -9.09
N PRO A 43 6.78 5.07 -10.08
CA PRO A 43 6.68 4.24 -11.29
C PRO A 43 6.48 2.74 -10.99
N GLN A 44 7.04 2.24 -9.88
CA GLN A 44 6.87 0.83 -9.51
C GLN A 44 5.43 0.51 -9.06
N LEU A 45 4.74 1.47 -8.45
CA LEU A 45 3.34 1.30 -8.04
C LEU A 45 2.39 1.40 -9.23
N GLN A 46 2.69 2.27 -10.21
CA GLN A 46 1.96 2.33 -11.48
C GLN A 46 2.07 0.99 -12.22
N ALA A 47 3.27 0.44 -12.36
CA ALA A 47 3.49 -0.87 -12.99
C ALA A 47 2.77 -2.01 -12.24
N TYR A 48 2.69 -1.93 -10.91
CA TYR A 48 1.92 -2.88 -10.12
C TYR A 48 0.42 -2.77 -10.38
N ASP A 49 -0.11 -1.54 -10.43
CA ASP A 49 -1.52 -1.29 -10.69
C ASP A 49 -1.93 -1.73 -12.10
N GLU A 50 -1.08 -1.51 -13.10
CA GLU A 50 -1.24 -2.02 -14.46
C GLU A 50 -1.31 -3.56 -14.47
N TYR A 51 -0.37 -4.22 -13.79
CA TYR A 51 -0.35 -5.68 -13.68
C TYR A 51 -1.63 -6.22 -13.04
N VAL A 52 -2.05 -5.68 -11.89
CA VAL A 52 -3.26 -6.13 -11.20
C VAL A 52 -4.50 -5.87 -12.07
N THR A 53 -4.58 -4.71 -12.72
CA THR A 53 -5.71 -4.36 -13.60
C THR A 53 -5.78 -5.27 -14.83
N GLN A 54 -4.64 -5.67 -15.38
CA GLN A 54 -4.59 -6.53 -16.55
C GLN A 54 -4.94 -7.99 -16.22
N TYR A 55 -4.45 -8.53 -15.10
CA TYR A 55 -4.48 -9.96 -14.84
C TYR A 55 -5.45 -10.41 -13.74
N SER A 56 -5.85 -9.53 -12.82
CA SER A 56 -6.83 -9.88 -11.78
C SER A 56 -8.26 -10.08 -12.33
N PRO A 57 -8.82 -9.21 -13.19
CA PRO A 57 -10.21 -9.33 -13.60
C PRO A 57 -10.58 -10.66 -14.26
N PRO A 58 -9.75 -11.25 -15.16
CA PRO A 58 -10.02 -12.58 -15.70
C PRO A 58 -10.13 -13.67 -14.62
N PHE A 59 -9.28 -13.62 -13.59
CA PHE A 59 -9.32 -14.56 -12.46
C PHE A 59 -10.58 -14.36 -11.62
N LEU A 60 -10.96 -13.11 -11.34
CA LEU A 60 -12.19 -12.79 -10.61
C LEU A 60 -13.45 -13.22 -11.36
N ILE A 61 -13.47 -13.09 -12.69
CA ILE A 61 -14.58 -13.61 -13.50
C ILE A 61 -14.61 -15.14 -13.48
N ALA A 62 -13.45 -15.79 -13.53
CA ALA A 62 -13.36 -17.25 -13.50
C ALA A 62 -13.85 -17.83 -12.16
N ARG A 63 -13.52 -17.21 -11.01
CA ARG A 63 -13.99 -17.69 -9.69
C ARG A 63 -15.51 -17.71 -9.57
N GLU A 64 -16.21 -16.72 -10.15
CA GLU A 64 -17.68 -16.65 -10.12
C GLU A 64 -18.32 -17.77 -10.95
N LYS A 65 -17.64 -18.21 -12.02
CA LYS A 65 -18.12 -19.30 -12.89
C LYS A 65 -17.84 -20.70 -12.33
N LEU A 66 -16.77 -20.85 -11.56
CA LEU A 66 -16.38 -22.12 -10.93
C LEU A 66 -17.28 -22.48 -9.73
N GLY A 67 -17.92 -21.48 -9.11
CA GLY A 67 -18.92 -21.67 -8.06
C GLY A 67 -18.44 -21.31 -6.66
N GLU A 68 -19.29 -21.59 -5.67
CA GLU A 68 -19.14 -21.09 -4.30
C GLU A 68 -17.83 -21.56 -3.62
N GLY A 69 -17.37 -22.77 -3.95
CA GLY A 69 -16.13 -23.36 -3.40
C GLY A 69 -14.86 -22.59 -3.77
N THR A 70 -14.87 -21.82 -4.86
CA THR A 70 -13.74 -20.99 -5.32
C THR A 70 -13.92 -19.50 -5.04
N ARG A 71 -15.17 -19.05 -4.78
CA ARG A 71 -15.49 -17.63 -4.55
C ARG A 71 -14.69 -17.06 -3.39
N LYS A 72 -14.74 -17.72 -2.24
CA LYS A 72 -14.05 -17.27 -1.01
C LYS A 72 -12.53 -17.23 -1.16
N LEU A 73 -11.94 -18.22 -1.86
CA LEU A 73 -10.51 -18.20 -2.15
C LEU A 73 -10.16 -17.00 -3.03
N GLY A 74 -10.95 -16.73 -4.06
CA GLY A 74 -10.70 -15.58 -4.92
C GLY A 74 -10.92 -14.23 -4.23
N GLU A 75 -11.83 -14.14 -3.25
CA GLU A 75 -11.97 -12.93 -2.39
C GLU A 75 -10.72 -12.70 -1.54
N VAL A 76 -10.13 -13.76 -0.99
CA VAL A 76 -8.86 -13.66 -0.24
C VAL A 76 -7.71 -13.25 -1.15
N THR A 77 -7.64 -13.79 -2.36
CA THR A 77 -6.64 -13.40 -3.36
C THR A 77 -6.74 -11.92 -3.71
N GLU A 78 -7.95 -11.41 -3.92
CA GLU A 78 -8.20 -9.99 -4.19
C GLU A 78 -7.75 -9.09 -3.01
N LYS A 79 -8.10 -9.48 -1.78
CA LYS A 79 -7.62 -8.80 -0.56
C LYS A 79 -6.09 -8.83 -0.45
N ALA A 80 -5.45 -9.94 -0.83
CA ALA A 80 -4.00 -10.08 -0.79
C ALA A 80 -3.32 -9.10 -1.76
N PHE A 81 -3.82 -8.95 -2.99
CA PHE A 81 -3.31 -7.96 -3.94
C PHE A 81 -3.48 -6.52 -3.43
N ALA A 82 -4.60 -6.21 -2.78
CA ALA A 82 -4.82 -4.90 -2.17
C ALA A 82 -3.87 -4.64 -0.99
N ALA A 83 -3.69 -5.63 -0.09
CA ALA A 83 -2.76 -5.54 1.03
C ALA A 83 -1.31 -5.39 0.56
N GLN A 84 -0.92 -6.11 -0.48
CA GLN A 84 0.40 -5.98 -1.11
C GLN A 84 0.60 -4.58 -1.71
N ARG A 85 -0.42 -4.01 -2.38
CA ARG A 85 -0.37 -2.63 -2.88
C ARG A 85 -0.14 -1.63 -1.77
N ALA A 86 -0.88 -1.76 -0.66
CA ALA A 86 -0.75 -0.88 0.50
C ALA A 86 0.66 -0.94 1.11
N PHE A 87 1.25 -2.14 1.20
CA PHE A 87 2.64 -2.30 1.62
C PHE A 87 3.62 -1.64 0.65
N LEU A 88 3.44 -1.81 -0.66
CA LEU A 88 4.30 -1.19 -1.68
C LEU A 88 4.23 0.34 -1.63
N LEU A 89 3.04 0.91 -1.43
CA LEU A 89 2.85 2.34 -1.25
C LEU A 89 3.61 2.84 -0.01
N MET A 90 3.45 2.17 1.14
CA MET A 90 4.21 2.48 2.35
C MET A 90 5.72 2.42 2.09
N ALA A 91 6.19 1.37 1.43
CA ALA A 91 7.59 1.16 1.12
C ALA A 91 8.16 2.21 0.16
N SER A 92 7.38 2.72 -0.79
CA SER A 92 7.81 3.79 -1.71
C SER A 92 8.03 5.14 -1.03
N GLN A 93 7.40 5.35 0.13
CA GLN A 93 7.43 6.62 0.87
C GLN A 93 8.40 6.59 2.06
N CYS A 94 8.97 5.42 2.38
CA CYS A 94 9.80 5.22 3.56
C CYS A 94 11.19 4.69 3.19
N LYS A 95 12.22 5.09 3.95
CA LYS A 95 13.51 4.40 3.91
C LYS A 95 13.36 2.99 4.47
N LYS A 96 14.09 2.03 3.90
CA LYS A 96 14.14 0.67 4.42
C LYS A 96 14.56 0.69 5.90
N PRO A 97 13.76 0.14 6.82
CA PRO A 97 14.14 0.09 8.23
C PRO A 97 15.27 -0.91 8.45
N ALA A 98 16.06 -0.73 9.51
CA ALA A 98 17.13 -1.64 9.89
C ALA A 98 16.61 -3.07 10.19
N THR A 99 15.37 -3.17 10.68
CA THR A 99 14.67 -4.44 10.88
C THR A 99 13.22 -4.28 10.44
N LEU A 100 12.76 -5.19 9.59
CA LEU A 100 11.36 -5.22 9.18
C LEU A 100 10.53 -5.82 10.31
N LYS A 101 9.65 -5.03 10.89
CA LYS A 101 8.70 -5.52 11.90
C LYS A 101 7.56 -6.28 11.24
N SER A 102 7.08 -7.34 11.90
CA SER A 102 5.94 -8.14 11.42
C SER A 102 4.66 -7.32 11.24
N GLU A 103 4.50 -6.23 12.01
CA GLU A 103 3.37 -5.32 11.91
C GLU A 103 3.17 -4.72 10.50
N HIS A 104 4.27 -4.48 9.76
CA HIS A 104 4.20 -3.95 8.39
C HIS A 104 3.62 -4.95 7.38
N LEU A 105 3.67 -6.25 7.68
CA LEU A 105 3.19 -7.32 6.81
C LEU A 105 1.90 -7.96 7.33
N ARG A 106 1.33 -7.44 8.42
CA ARG A 106 0.22 -8.06 9.14
C ARG A 106 -0.95 -8.41 8.22
N ASP A 107 -1.35 -7.47 7.37
CA ASP A 107 -2.55 -7.65 6.53
C ASP A 107 -2.31 -8.69 5.43
N LEU A 108 -1.10 -8.73 4.86
CA LEU A 108 -0.70 -9.77 3.91
C LEU A 108 -0.61 -11.15 4.60
N GLN A 109 -0.05 -11.20 5.82
CA GLN A 109 0.02 -12.42 6.63
C GLN A 109 -1.38 -12.94 7.00
N ALA A 110 -2.33 -12.03 7.28
CA ALA A 110 -3.73 -12.40 7.52
C ALA A 110 -4.36 -13.03 6.28
N CYS A 111 -4.13 -12.48 5.08
CA CYS A 111 -4.61 -13.07 3.83
C CYS A 111 -3.99 -14.46 3.59
N ILE A 112 -2.70 -14.63 3.83
CA ILE A 112 -2.02 -15.94 3.72
C ILE A 112 -2.61 -16.95 4.72
N GLY A 113 -2.88 -16.51 5.95
CA GLY A 113 -3.54 -17.33 6.96
C GLY A 113 -4.93 -17.77 6.51
N GLU A 114 -5.76 -16.84 6.07
CA GLU A 114 -7.11 -17.11 5.57
C GLU A 114 -7.06 -18.08 4.36
N ALA A 115 -6.20 -17.84 3.37
CA ALA A 115 -6.04 -18.72 2.22
C ALA A 115 -5.67 -20.15 2.63
N ASN A 116 -4.76 -20.31 3.59
CA ASN A 116 -4.38 -21.63 4.10
C ASN A 116 -5.54 -22.35 4.82
N THR A 117 -6.40 -21.62 5.54
CA THR A 117 -7.59 -22.22 6.19
C THR A 117 -8.65 -22.68 5.19
N LEU A 118 -8.68 -22.11 3.99
CA LEU A 118 -9.61 -22.49 2.94
C LEU A 118 -9.19 -23.75 2.17
N ARG A 119 -7.97 -24.27 2.40
CA ARG A 119 -7.49 -25.48 1.73
C ARG A 119 -8.16 -26.71 2.30
N ASP A 120 -8.88 -27.44 1.46
CA ASP A 120 -9.51 -28.71 1.81
C ASP A 120 -9.15 -29.79 0.77
N ASN A 121 -8.46 -30.84 1.23
CA ASN A 121 -8.09 -31.98 0.39
C ASN A 121 -9.28 -32.80 -0.10
N ARG A 122 -10.47 -32.61 0.49
CA ARG A 122 -11.72 -33.28 0.10
C ARG A 122 -12.56 -32.43 -0.85
N SER A 123 -12.19 -31.18 -1.07
CA SER A 123 -12.87 -30.30 -2.02
C SER A 123 -12.69 -30.79 -3.45
N GLU A 124 -13.72 -30.65 -4.27
CA GLU A 124 -13.63 -30.82 -5.73
C GLU A 124 -12.62 -29.83 -6.37
N PHE A 125 -12.32 -28.74 -5.68
CA PHE A 125 -11.35 -27.72 -6.07
C PHE A 125 -9.99 -27.86 -5.38
N ALA A 126 -9.70 -29.00 -4.73
CA ALA A 126 -8.47 -29.19 -3.94
C ALA A 126 -7.19 -28.84 -4.73
N ASN A 127 -7.13 -29.10 -6.04
CA ASN A 127 -5.99 -28.72 -6.87
C ASN A 127 -5.88 -27.20 -7.08
N HIS A 128 -7.02 -26.53 -7.30
CA HIS A 128 -7.08 -25.07 -7.43
C HIS A 128 -6.67 -24.38 -6.13
N GLN A 129 -7.09 -24.93 -4.98
CA GLN A 129 -6.74 -24.41 -3.64
C GLN A 129 -5.28 -24.65 -3.25
N LYS A 130 -4.58 -25.59 -3.91
CA LYS A 130 -3.16 -25.90 -3.63
C LYS A 130 -2.19 -25.09 -4.48
N CYS A 131 -2.66 -24.55 -5.61
CA CYS A 131 -1.90 -23.67 -6.48
C CYS A 131 -1.70 -22.32 -5.81
#